data_AF-A0A091CDT9-F1
#
_entry.id   AF-A0A091CDT9-F1
#
_cell.length_a   1.000
_cell.length_b   1.000
_cell.length_c   1.000
_cell.angle_alpha   90.00
_cell.angle_beta   90.00
_cell.angle_gamma   90.00
#
_symmetry.space_group_name_H-M   'P 1'
#
loop_
_entity.id
_entity.type
_entity.pdbx_description
1 polymer ?
#
loop_
_entity_poly.entity_id
_entity_poly.type
_entity_poly.pdbx_seq_one_letter_code
_entity_poly.pdbx_strand_id
1 'polypeptide(L)'
;MAKLKLELENENEETVVYTKEKVKGRAVRKAFQTMKKIEEADYEEQLDTLIDYVVDVFDNPGVTEDSILDGIESEELMSTLSNVITDVVGVDPEDADNAQAKSNPRRSRTKLLGYDKTTYAKRLETRGYRRS
;
A
#
# COMPACT_ATOMS: atom_id res chain seq x y z
N MET A 1 5.47 -12.29 8.75
CA MET A 1 6.40 -11.38 9.45
C MET A 1 6.92 -10.43 8.39
N ALA A 2 6.72 -9.12 8.54
CA ALA A 2 7.18 -8.14 7.54
C ALA A 2 8.71 -8.19 7.47
N LYS A 3 9.24 -8.51 6.28
CA LYS A 3 10.67 -8.50 5.99
C LYS A 3 10.92 -7.34 5.04
N LEU A 4 11.60 -6.31 5.52
CA LEU A 4 12.02 -5.22 4.64
C LEU A 4 13.27 -5.65 3.88
N LYS A 5 13.27 -5.39 2.58
CA LYS A 5 14.41 -5.60 1.70
C LYS A 5 14.64 -4.30 0.93
N LEU A 6 15.86 -3.81 0.92
CA LEU A 6 16.30 -2.71 0.08
C LEU A 6 17.54 -3.17 -0.67
N GLU A 7 17.52 -3.02 -1.99
CA GLU A 7 18.64 -3.34 -2.87
C GLU A 7 19.21 -2.01 -3.34
N LEU A 8 20.51 -1.79 -3.09
CA LEU A 8 21.22 -0.59 -3.51
C LEU A 8 22.44 -1.03 -4.32
N GLU A 9 22.63 -0.43 -5.49
CA GLU A 9 23.84 -0.61 -6.29
C GLU A 9 24.94 0.36 -5.82
N ASN A 10 26.17 -0.13 -5.67
CA ASN A 10 27.32 0.73 -5.37
C ASN A 10 28.03 1.17 -6.67
N GLU A 11 28.96 2.14 -6.55
CA GLU A 11 29.83 2.63 -7.64
C GLU A 11 30.59 1.53 -8.42
N ASN A 12 30.68 0.31 -7.88
CA ASN A 12 31.31 -0.85 -8.51
C ASN A 12 30.31 -1.75 -9.28
N GLU A 13 29.07 -1.30 -9.52
CA GLU A 13 27.97 -2.11 -10.09
C GLU A 13 27.62 -3.35 -9.22
N GLU A 14 27.92 -3.28 -7.92
CA GLU A 14 27.64 -4.35 -6.96
C GLU A 14 26.33 -4.06 -6.21
N THR A 15 25.34 -4.93 -6.37
CA THR A 15 24.07 -4.84 -5.63
C THR A 15 24.23 -5.32 -4.19
N VAL A 16 24.09 -4.40 -3.23
CA VAL A 16 24.07 -4.69 -1.80
C VAL A 16 22.63 -4.80 -1.31
N VAL A 17 22.29 -5.95 -0.72
CA VAL A 17 20.95 -6.22 -0.20
C VAL A 17 20.90 -5.98 1.31
N TYR A 18 20.21 -4.93 1.72
CA TYR A 18 19.92 -4.63 3.11
C TYR A 18 18.60 -5.28 3.52
N THR A 19 18.61 -6.09 4.58
CA THR A 19 17.41 -6.74 5.11
C THR A 19 17.15 -6.39 6.57
N LYS A 20 15.88 -6.15 6.92
CA LYS A 20 15.46 -5.89 8.30
C LYS A 20 14.24 -6.73 8.68
N GLU A 21 14.44 -7.68 9.60
CA GLU A 21 13.39 -8.61 10.05
C GLU A 21 12.52 -8.08 11.21
N LYS A 22 12.97 -7.04 11.92
CA LYS A 22 12.26 -6.51 13.11
C LYS A 22 11.92 -5.04 12.93
N VAL A 23 10.80 -4.80 12.26
CA VAL A 23 10.18 -3.47 12.17
C VAL A 23 9.49 -3.15 13.49
N LYS A 24 9.89 -2.06 14.15
CA LYS A 24 9.29 -1.61 15.43
C LYS A 24 8.03 -0.80 15.13
N GLY A 25 7.05 -0.80 16.03
CA GLY A 25 5.83 0.03 15.89
C GLY A 25 6.08 1.54 15.76
N ARG A 26 7.28 2.03 16.15
CA ARG A 26 7.72 3.40 15.86
C ARG A 26 7.86 3.68 14.36
N ALA A 27 8.34 2.71 13.58
CA ALA A 27 8.45 2.81 12.13
C ALA A 27 7.05 2.95 11.50
N VAL A 28 6.08 2.14 11.93
CA VAL A 28 4.68 2.22 11.50
C VAL A 28 4.08 3.60 11.79
N ARG A 29 4.31 4.15 12.98
CA ARG A 29 3.84 5.50 13.32
C ARG A 29 4.46 6.56 12.40
N LYS A 30 5.76 6.45 12.10
CA LYS A 30 6.44 7.36 11.17
C LYS A 30 5.90 7.20 9.75
N ALA A 31 5.61 5.98 9.31
CA ALA A 31 5.02 5.69 8.00
C ALA A 31 3.73 6.50 7.77
N PHE A 32 2.81 6.49 8.74
CA PHE A 32 1.58 7.28 8.65
C PHE A 32 1.82 8.80 8.65
N GLN A 33 2.85 9.27 9.35
CA GLN A 33 3.24 10.69 9.31
C GLN A 33 3.82 11.07 7.96
N THR A 34 4.67 10.21 7.39
CA THR A 34 5.27 10.36 6.06
C THR A 34 4.19 10.37 4.98
N MET A 35 3.26 9.41 4.98
CA MET A 35 2.13 9.38 4.03
C MET A 35 1.33 10.68 4.06
N LYS A 36 1.04 11.21 5.26
CA LYS A 36 0.31 12.47 5.39
C LYS A 36 1.10 13.66 4.84
N LYS A 37 2.41 13.71 5.09
CA LYS A 37 3.28 14.76 4.57
C LYS A 37 3.33 14.73 3.04
N ILE A 38 3.48 13.55 2.46
CA ILE A 38 3.55 13.34 1.01
C ILE A 38 2.27 13.85 0.31
N GLU A 39 1.09 13.66 0.92
CA GLU A 39 -0.19 14.14 0.37
C GLU A 39 -0.28 15.67 0.27
N GLU A 40 0.41 16.40 1.16
CA GLU A 40 0.39 17.86 1.21
C GLU A 40 1.63 18.50 0.55
N ALA A 41 2.64 17.70 0.18
CA ALA A 41 3.95 18.16 -0.27
C ALA A 41 4.11 18.18 -1.81
N ASP A 42 5.05 19.00 -2.30
CA ASP A 42 5.44 19.03 -3.71
C ASP A 42 6.32 17.81 -4.08
N TYR A 43 6.43 17.49 -5.37
CA TYR A 43 7.16 16.28 -5.84
C TYR A 43 8.59 16.15 -5.31
N GLU A 44 9.32 17.25 -5.18
CA GLU A 44 10.68 17.28 -4.61
C GLU A 44 10.66 16.94 -3.12
N GLU A 45 9.79 17.60 -2.34
CA GLU A 45 9.63 17.33 -0.91
C GLU A 45 9.10 15.90 -0.63
N GLN A 46 8.27 15.35 -1.52
CA GLN A 46 7.80 13.98 -1.42
C GLN A 46 8.96 12.99 -1.51
N LEU A 47 9.86 13.21 -2.46
CA LEU A 47 11.05 12.38 -2.64
C LEU A 47 11.97 12.45 -1.41
N ASP A 48 12.29 13.66 -0.94
CA ASP A 48 13.13 13.84 0.24
C ASP A 48 12.53 13.17 1.48
N THR A 49 11.22 13.34 1.68
CA THR A 49 10.51 12.74 2.82
C THR A 49 10.52 11.20 2.76
N LEU A 50 10.46 10.64 1.55
CA LEU A 50 10.55 9.20 1.33
C LEU A 50 11.95 8.67 1.65
N ILE A 51 12.98 9.34 1.17
CA ILE A 51 14.38 8.96 1.41
C ILE A 51 14.70 9.01 2.91
N ASP A 52 14.36 10.12 3.57
CA ASP A 52 14.51 10.29 5.03
C ASP A 52 13.87 9.15 5.82
N TYR A 53 12.67 8.75 5.39
CA TYR A 53 11.96 7.66 6.03
C TYR A 53 12.68 6.31 5.86
N VAL A 54 13.17 6.00 4.66
CA VAL A 54 13.89 4.75 4.39
C VAL A 54 15.19 4.70 5.19
N VAL A 55 15.97 5.78 5.23
CA VAL A 55 17.19 5.88 6.03
C VAL A 55 16.91 5.59 7.52
N ASP A 56 15.89 6.24 8.09
CA ASP A 56 15.52 6.05 9.49
C ASP A 56 14.96 4.64 9.80
N VAL A 57 14.20 4.06 8.86
CA VAL A 57 13.67 2.71 9.02
C VAL A 57 14.76 1.66 8.98
N PHE A 58 15.74 1.79 8.08
CA PHE A 58 16.83 0.83 7.99
C PHE A 58 17.83 1.00 9.13
N ASP A 59 18.06 2.22 9.63
CA ASP A 59 18.97 2.52 10.76
C ASP A 59 20.33 1.83 10.56
N ASN A 60 20.83 1.92 9.31
CA ASN A 60 22.05 1.25 8.85
C ASN A 60 22.98 2.30 8.25
N PRO A 61 24.27 2.35 8.65
CA PRO A 61 25.21 3.34 8.13
C PRO A 61 25.47 3.23 6.61
N GLY A 62 25.15 2.09 5.98
CA GLY A 62 25.26 1.91 4.52
C GLY A 62 24.03 2.34 3.73
N VAL A 63 22.94 2.74 4.39
CA VAL A 63 21.73 3.26 3.74
C VAL A 63 21.70 4.76 3.99
N THR A 64 22.30 5.51 3.07
CA THR A 64 22.34 6.98 3.10
C THR A 64 21.53 7.55 1.93
N GLU A 65 21.23 8.85 1.99
CA GLU A 65 20.54 9.57 0.91
C GLU A 65 21.28 9.40 -0.43
N ASP A 66 22.59 9.66 -0.45
CA ASP A 66 23.44 9.48 -1.63
C ASP A 66 23.40 8.03 -2.13
N SER A 67 23.51 7.04 -1.22
CA SER A 67 23.46 5.61 -1.61
C SER A 67 22.11 5.20 -2.20
N ILE A 68 21.02 5.87 -1.84
CA ILE A 68 19.69 5.62 -2.39
C ILE A 68 19.53 6.29 -3.76
N LEU A 69 20.02 7.52 -3.89
CA LEU A 69 19.94 8.31 -5.12
C LEU A 69 20.84 7.74 -6.23
N ASP A 70 22.05 7.32 -5.88
CA ASP A 70 23.01 6.75 -6.83
C ASP A 70 22.80 5.25 -7.06
N GLY A 71 22.24 4.55 -6.07
CA GLY A 71 22.12 3.09 -6.08
C GLY A 71 20.81 2.55 -6.62
N ILE A 72 19.86 3.39 -7.04
CA ILE A 72 18.59 2.96 -7.62
C ILE A 72 18.35 3.69 -8.95
N GLU A 73 17.91 2.95 -9.97
CA GLU A 73 17.53 3.55 -11.24
C GLU A 73 16.37 4.54 -11.07
N SER A 74 16.45 5.68 -11.77
CA SER A 74 15.48 6.77 -11.66
C SER A 74 14.01 6.36 -11.87
N GLU A 75 13.75 5.34 -12.70
CA GLU A 75 12.41 4.84 -12.98
C GLU A 75 11.84 3.98 -11.82
N GLU A 76 12.71 3.33 -11.06
CA GLU A 76 12.35 2.42 -9.97
C GLU A 76 12.40 3.09 -8.59
N LEU A 77 13.07 4.24 -8.48
CA LEU A 77 13.33 4.93 -7.21
C LEU A 77 12.06 5.25 -6.42
N MET A 78 11.08 5.90 -7.03
CA MET A 78 9.82 6.23 -6.33
C MET A 78 9.03 4.98 -5.91
N SER A 79 9.05 3.94 -6.75
CA SER A 79 8.33 2.69 -6.52
C SER A 79 8.95 1.89 -5.37
N THR A 80 10.28 1.76 -5.36
CA THR A 80 11.03 1.08 -4.31
C THR A 80 10.85 1.75 -2.96
N LEU A 81 10.98 3.08 -2.88
CA LEU A 81 10.77 3.83 -1.63
C LEU A 81 9.32 3.69 -1.10
N SER A 82 8.34 3.75 -1.99
CA SER A 82 6.92 3.57 -1.63
C SER A 82 6.60 2.16 -1.14
N ASN A 83 7.27 1.15 -1.71
CA ASN A 83 7.14 -0.24 -1.27
C ASN A 83 7.65 -0.43 0.16
N VAL A 84 8.75 0.23 0.55
CA VAL A 84 9.25 0.16 1.94
C VAL A 84 8.21 0.66 2.94
N ILE A 85 7.50 1.76 2.63
CA ILE A 85 6.41 2.25 3.47
C ILE A 85 5.30 1.19 3.60
N THR A 86 4.89 0.62 2.46
CA THR A 86 3.80 -0.35 2.37
C THR A 86 4.13 -1.62 3.17
N ASP A 87 5.36 -2.12 3.04
CA ASP A 87 5.88 -3.27 3.79
C ASP A 87 5.96 -3.00 5.30
N VAL A 88 6.29 -1.76 5.71
CA VAL A 88 6.31 -1.37 7.14
C VAL A 88 4.91 -1.34 7.73
N VAL A 89 3.94 -0.74 7.03
CA VAL A 89 2.55 -0.68 7.51
C VAL A 89 1.90 -2.07 7.48
N GLY A 90 2.43 -2.98 6.66
CA GLY A 90 1.91 -4.33 6.50
C GLY A 90 0.59 -4.36 5.76
N VAL A 91 0.36 -3.37 4.88
CA VAL A 91 -0.71 -3.46 3.89
C VAL A 91 -0.15 -4.30 2.75
N ASP A 92 -0.51 -5.57 2.70
CA ASP A 92 -0.22 -6.36 1.51
C ASP A 92 -0.85 -5.65 0.29
N PRO A 93 -0.13 -5.49 -0.84
CA PRO A 93 -0.75 -4.97 -2.06
C PRO A 93 -1.94 -5.83 -2.52
N GLU A 94 -2.00 -7.12 -2.12
CA GLU A 94 -3.18 -7.99 -2.31
C GLU A 94 -4.39 -7.59 -1.43
N ASP A 95 -4.19 -6.85 -0.34
CA ASP A 95 -5.27 -6.31 0.48
C ASP A 95 -5.77 -4.93 0.01
N ALA A 96 -5.03 -4.24 -0.89
CA ALA A 96 -5.50 -3.01 -1.52
C ALA A 96 -6.68 -3.27 -2.48
N ASP A 97 -6.68 -4.42 -3.18
CA ASP A 97 -7.84 -4.90 -3.96
C ASP A 97 -9.03 -5.30 -3.06
N ASN A 98 -8.77 -5.63 -1.79
CA ASN A 98 -9.80 -6.01 -0.81
C ASN A 98 -10.31 -4.82 0.03
N ALA A 99 -9.59 -3.69 0.06
CA ALA A 99 -9.99 -2.50 0.81
C ALA A 99 -11.21 -1.78 0.19
N GLN A 100 -11.41 -1.89 -1.12
CA GLN A 100 -12.62 -1.36 -1.76
C GLN A 100 -13.87 -2.26 -1.56
N ALA A 101 -13.68 -3.51 -1.11
CA ALA A 101 -14.78 -4.44 -0.84
C ALA A 101 -15.31 -4.39 0.61
N LYS A 102 -14.55 -3.83 1.57
CA LYS A 102 -14.92 -3.85 3.00
C LYS A 102 -15.59 -2.57 3.53
N SER A 103 -15.66 -1.48 2.75
CA SER A 103 -16.38 -0.25 3.17
C SER A 103 -17.88 -0.25 2.87
N ASN A 104 -18.42 -1.30 2.24
CA ASN A 104 -19.86 -1.40 1.98
C ASN A 104 -20.48 -2.71 2.54
N PRO A 105 -20.88 -2.73 3.83
CA PRO A 105 -21.52 -3.92 4.44
C PRO A 105 -22.90 -4.26 3.83
N ARG A 106 -23.37 -3.53 2.82
CA ARG A 106 -24.67 -3.74 2.18
C ARG A 106 -24.68 -4.67 0.97
N ARG A 107 -23.55 -5.21 0.50
CA ARG A 107 -23.51 -6.02 -0.75
C ARG A 107 -23.24 -7.52 -0.58
N SER A 108 -23.15 -8.01 0.65
CA SER A 108 -22.75 -9.41 0.92
C SER A 108 -23.83 -10.22 1.65
N ARG A 109 -25.12 -9.93 1.42
CA ARG A 109 -26.25 -10.71 1.98
C ARG A 109 -27.14 -11.36 0.91
N THR A 110 -26.60 -11.59 -0.28
CA THR A 110 -27.34 -12.20 -1.40
C THR A 110 -26.76 -13.52 -1.90
N LYS A 111 -25.78 -14.10 -1.20
CA LYS A 111 -25.19 -15.42 -1.54
C LYS A 111 -25.43 -16.53 -0.51
N LEU A 112 -26.37 -16.36 0.43
CA LEU A 112 -26.64 -17.37 1.48
C LEU A 112 -28.08 -17.89 1.54
N LEU A 113 -28.93 -17.52 0.60
CA LEU A 113 -30.23 -18.18 0.41
C LEU A 113 -30.32 -18.51 -1.07
N GLY A 114 -30.40 -19.80 -1.40
CA GLY A 114 -30.52 -20.31 -2.76
C GLY A 114 -31.76 -19.79 -3.47
N TYR A 115 -31.69 -18.57 -3.99
CA TYR A 115 -32.71 -17.95 -4.80
C TYR A 115 -32.22 -17.93 -6.24
N ASP A 116 -32.74 -18.90 -6.98
CA ASP A 116 -32.64 -18.98 -8.43
C ASP A 116 -33.32 -17.75 -9.06
N LYS A 117 -32.66 -17.12 -10.04
CA LYS A 117 -33.05 -15.79 -10.58
C LYS A 117 -34.34 -15.81 -11.41
N THR A 118 -34.99 -16.96 -11.57
CA THR A 118 -36.19 -17.14 -12.39
C THR A 118 -37.49 -16.84 -11.65
N THR A 119 -37.48 -16.67 -10.32
CA THR A 119 -38.73 -16.49 -9.55
C THR A 119 -39.15 -15.03 -9.32
N TYR A 120 -38.29 -14.04 -9.59
CA TYR A 120 -38.61 -12.63 -9.34
C TYR A 120 -39.56 -12.02 -10.38
N ALA A 121 -39.68 -12.61 -11.57
CA ALA A 121 -40.57 -12.11 -12.62
C ALA A 121 -42.06 -12.41 -12.37
N LYS A 122 -42.41 -13.38 -11.51
CA LYS A 122 -43.81 -13.78 -11.26
C LYS A 122 -44.47 -13.12 -10.04
N ARG A 123 -43.77 -12.25 -9.30
CA ARG A 123 -44.31 -11.58 -8.10
C ARG A 123 -44.43 -10.05 -8.26
N LEU A 124 -44.52 -9.55 -9.48
CA LEU A 124 -44.86 -8.14 -9.74
C LEU A 124 -46.23 -7.97 -10.43
N GLU A 125 -46.88 -9.05 -10.86
CA GLU A 125 -48.20 -8.98 -11.50
C GLU A 125 -49.40 -9.08 -10.54
N THR A 126 -49.18 -9.34 -9.24
CA THR A 126 -50.28 -9.59 -8.27
C THR A 126 -50.48 -8.51 -7.21
N ARG A 127 -49.81 -7.37 -7.29
CA ARG A 127 -50.14 -6.20 -6.47
C ARG A 127 -50.40 -5.00 -7.36
N GLY A 128 -51.67 -4.89 -7.77
CA GLY A 128 -52.20 -3.80 -8.55
C GLY A 128 -51.81 -2.45 -7.97
N TYR A 129 -50.96 -1.74 -8.70
CA TYR A 129 -50.82 -0.30 -8.59
C TYR A 129 -51.58 0.30 -9.78
N ARG A 130 -52.90 0.51 -9.60
CA ARG A 130 -53.65 1.48 -10.40
C ARG A 130 -53.00 2.83 -10.16
N ARG A 131 -52.34 3.41 -11.16
CA ARG A 131 -52.22 4.86 -11.26
C ARG A 131 -53.36 5.34 -12.15
N SER A 132 -54.30 6.02 -11.49
CA SER A 132 -55.23 7.02 -12.03
C SER A 132 -54.52 8.03 -12.92
#